data_AF-A0A934BJT9-F1
#
_entry.id   AF-A0A934BJT9-F1
#
_cell.length_a   1.000
_cell.length_b   1.000
_cell.length_c   1.000
_cell.angle_alpha   90.00
_cell.angle_beta   90.00
_cell.angle_gamma   90.00
#
_symmetry.space_group_name_H-M   'P 1'
#
loop_
_entity.id
_entity.type
_entity.pdbx_description
1 polymer ?
#
loop_
_entity_poly.entity_id
_entity_poly.type
_entity_poly.pdbx_seq_one_letter_code
_entity_poly.pdbx_strand_id
1 'polypeptide(L)'
;MMKRLSIFLLFVTLVSVRTVSFGQEVPLEKPQIEVKEGAEQTKESVYEEYEEFVKVVKELQDKYVDEIKINTILVNAYRGMLSGLDPYSQYFSPEDMEDLKIETEGEFEGLGIEVIVKDGLLTVITPLLDSPAFKAGILVGDRIVKIDG
;
A
#
# COMPACT_ATOMS: atom_id res chain seq x y z
N MET A 1 -47.88 -43.88 -7.72
CA MET A 1 -47.30 -42.51 -7.75
C MET A 1 -46.21 -42.43 -6.68
N MET A 2 -44.98 -42.91 -6.95
CA MET A 2 -43.86 -42.92 -5.97
C MET A 2 -42.49 -43.34 -6.58
N LYS A 3 -42.17 -42.89 -7.81
CA LYS A 3 -40.88 -43.21 -8.49
C LYS A 3 -39.99 -41.99 -8.75
N ARG A 4 -40.00 -40.98 -7.86
CA ARG A 4 -39.15 -39.77 -7.96
C ARG A 4 -38.39 -39.40 -6.68
N LEU A 5 -38.27 -40.34 -5.72
CA LEU A 5 -37.66 -40.05 -4.40
C LEU A 5 -36.32 -40.75 -4.13
N SER A 6 -35.85 -41.64 -5.03
CA SER A 6 -34.63 -42.44 -4.80
C SER A 6 -33.35 -41.90 -5.46
N ILE A 7 -33.40 -40.79 -6.21
CA ILE A 7 -32.24 -40.22 -6.93
C ILE A 7 -31.61 -39.02 -6.19
N PHE A 8 -32.32 -38.43 -5.24
CA PHE A 8 -31.83 -37.28 -4.47
C PHE A 8 -30.97 -37.66 -3.25
N LEU A 9 -31.00 -38.92 -2.81
CA LEU A 9 -30.28 -39.39 -1.61
C LEU A 9 -28.86 -39.89 -1.90
N LEU A 10 -28.46 -39.96 -3.17
CA LEU A 10 -27.08 -40.31 -3.58
C LEU A 10 -26.22 -39.10 -3.92
N PHE A 11 -26.81 -37.89 -3.99
CA PHE A 11 -26.11 -36.66 -4.39
C PHE A 11 -25.69 -35.77 -3.21
N VAL A 12 -26.23 -35.99 -2.02
CA VAL A 12 -25.96 -35.16 -0.82
C VAL A 12 -24.73 -35.62 -0.05
N THR A 13 -24.22 -36.83 -0.26
CA THR A 13 -23.01 -37.33 0.42
C THR A 13 -21.71 -37.06 -0.34
N LEU A 14 -21.77 -36.60 -1.60
CA LEU A 14 -20.56 -36.36 -2.40
C LEU A 14 -19.91 -34.98 -2.14
N VAL A 15 -20.59 -34.08 -1.44
CA VAL A 15 -20.12 -32.69 -1.22
C VAL A 15 -19.27 -32.52 0.05
N SER A 16 -19.21 -33.51 0.95
CA SER A 16 -18.57 -33.35 2.28
C SER A 16 -17.19 -34.03 2.45
N VAL A 17 -16.59 -34.63 1.41
CA VAL A 17 -15.32 -35.39 1.55
C VAL A 17 -14.21 -34.92 0.58
N ARG A 18 -14.16 -33.62 0.28
CA ARG A 18 -13.01 -33.03 -0.44
C ARG A 18 -12.48 -31.73 0.17
N THR A 19 -12.41 -31.67 1.50
CA THR A 19 -11.80 -30.53 2.19
C THR A 19 -10.89 -30.94 3.34
N VAL A 20 -10.09 -32.00 3.19
CA VAL A 20 -8.81 -32.10 3.92
C VAL A 20 -7.78 -32.84 3.05
N SER A 21 -7.05 -32.08 2.25
CA SER A 21 -5.70 -32.46 1.82
C SER A 21 -4.91 -31.18 1.67
N PHE A 22 -4.25 -30.86 2.77
CA PHE A 22 -3.26 -29.83 2.96
C PHE A 22 -2.01 -30.23 2.17
N GLY A 23 -1.60 -29.42 1.19
CA GLY A 23 -0.40 -29.68 0.39
C GLY A 23 -0.62 -29.51 -1.12
N GLN A 24 -0.88 -28.29 -1.57
CA GLN A 24 -0.63 -27.91 -2.96
C GLN A 24 0.00 -26.52 -2.94
N GLU A 25 1.22 -26.43 -3.47
CA GLU A 25 1.89 -25.18 -3.79
C GLU A 25 0.92 -24.32 -4.58
N VAL A 26 0.61 -23.11 -4.08
CA VAL A 26 -0.19 -22.14 -4.80
C VAL A 26 0.63 -21.73 -6.03
N PRO A 27 0.25 -22.11 -7.26
CA PRO A 27 0.97 -21.68 -8.43
C PRO A 27 0.82 -20.16 -8.50
N LEU A 28 1.92 -19.43 -8.67
CA LEU A 28 1.88 -18.00 -8.94
C LEU A 28 1.26 -17.78 -10.32
N GLU A 29 -0.07 -17.75 -10.38
CA GLU A 29 -0.79 -17.33 -11.55
C GLU A 29 -0.63 -15.81 -11.64
N LYS A 30 0.22 -15.36 -12.57
CA LYS A 30 0.44 -13.93 -12.85
C LYS A 30 -0.92 -13.27 -13.05
N PRO A 31 -1.20 -12.11 -12.43
CA PRO A 31 -2.50 -11.46 -12.57
C PRO A 31 -2.75 -11.18 -14.05
N GLN A 32 -3.78 -11.83 -14.60
CA GLN A 32 -4.23 -11.54 -15.95
C GLN A 32 -5.02 -10.24 -15.90
N ILE A 33 -4.40 -9.16 -16.37
CA ILE A 33 -5.08 -7.89 -16.57
C ILE A 33 -6.10 -8.12 -17.68
N GLU A 34 -7.39 -8.07 -17.33
CA GLU A 34 -8.50 -8.15 -18.28
C GLU A 34 -8.52 -6.85 -19.09
N VAL A 35 -7.87 -6.87 -20.26
CA VAL A 35 -7.82 -5.74 -21.18
C VAL A 35 -9.21 -5.56 -21.78
N LYS A 36 -9.86 -4.43 -21.48
CA LYS A 36 -11.09 -4.01 -22.18
C LYS A 36 -10.76 -3.82 -23.67
N GLU A 37 -11.41 -4.59 -24.53
CA GLU A 37 -11.32 -4.48 -25.99
C GLU A 37 -11.73 -3.06 -26.43
N GLY A 38 -10.73 -2.24 -26.77
CA GLY A 38 -10.95 -0.84 -27.11
C GLY A 38 -9.68 -0.07 -27.48
N ALA A 39 -8.75 -0.70 -28.21
CA ALA A 39 -7.78 -0.08 -29.11
C ALA A 39 -6.83 -1.19 -29.62
N GLU A 40 -6.80 -1.44 -30.93
CA GLU A 40 -5.71 -2.24 -31.54
C GLU A 40 -4.41 -1.43 -31.44
N GLN A 41 -3.72 -1.56 -30.31
CA GLN A 41 -2.29 -1.31 -30.26
C GLN A 41 -1.59 -2.67 -30.42
N THR A 42 -0.88 -2.84 -31.53
CA THR A 42 -0.06 -4.02 -31.80
C THR A 42 0.93 -4.20 -30.66
N LYS A 43 0.97 -5.38 -30.04
CA LYS A 43 1.82 -5.69 -28.87
C LYS A 43 3.28 -5.19 -28.99
N GLU A 44 3.81 -5.08 -30.20
CA GLU A 44 5.12 -4.53 -30.53
C GLU A 44 5.31 -3.06 -30.08
N SER A 45 4.28 -2.20 -30.17
CA SER A 45 4.38 -0.78 -29.80
C SER A 45 4.54 -0.57 -28.30
N VAL A 46 3.88 -1.39 -27.48
CA VAL A 46 3.95 -1.30 -26.01
C VAL A 46 5.34 -1.66 -25.49
N TYR A 47 6.05 -2.58 -26.17
CA TYR A 47 7.42 -2.93 -25.81
C TYR A 47 8.39 -1.80 -26.16
N GLU A 48 8.24 -1.17 -27.32
CA GLU A 48 9.07 -0.02 -27.73
C GLU A 48 8.94 1.16 -26.75
N GLU A 49 7.71 1.49 -26.32
CA GLU A 49 7.45 2.54 -25.33
C GLU A 49 8.09 2.23 -23.97
N TYR A 50 8.12 0.95 -23.58
CA TYR A 50 8.78 0.52 -22.35
C TYR A 50 10.31 0.61 -22.43
N GLU A 51 10.90 0.31 -23.59
CA GLU A 51 12.36 0.45 -23.79
C GLU A 51 12.80 1.92 -23.65
N GLU A 52 12.03 2.85 -24.19
CA GLU A 52 12.31 4.28 -24.04
C GLU A 52 12.27 4.71 -22.57
N PHE A 53 11.26 4.26 -21.81
CA PHE A 53 11.17 4.53 -20.37
C PHE A 53 12.40 4.02 -19.62
N VAL A 54 12.81 2.77 -19.85
CA VAL A 54 13.98 2.17 -19.19
C VAL A 54 15.26 2.95 -19.52
N LYS A 55 15.40 3.41 -20.77
CA LYS A 55 16.54 4.22 -21.20
C LYS A 55 16.61 5.55 -20.45
N VAL A 56 15.48 6.25 -20.31
CA VAL A 56 15.40 7.53 -19.59
C VAL A 56 15.74 7.34 -18.11
N VAL A 57 15.20 6.30 -17.47
CA VAL A 57 15.50 5.99 -16.06
C VAL A 57 16.99 5.74 -15.86
N LYS A 58 17.61 4.95 -16.75
CA LYS A 58 19.05 4.68 -16.68
C LYS A 58 19.87 5.96 -16.86
N GLU A 59 19.49 6.80 -17.82
CA GLU A 59 20.19 8.05 -18.08
C GLU A 59 20.09 9.04 -16.91
N LEU A 60 18.96 9.05 -16.20
CA LEU A 60 18.79 9.76 -14.94
C LEU A 60 19.74 9.25 -13.86
N GLN A 61 19.87 7.94 -13.68
CA GLN A 61 20.79 7.39 -12.68
C GLN A 61 22.27 7.65 -13.01
N ASP A 62 22.65 7.56 -14.28
CA ASP A 62 24.04 7.66 -14.72
C ASP A 62 24.53 9.11 -14.82
N LYS A 63 23.64 10.07 -15.13
CA LYS A 63 24.02 11.45 -15.48
C LYS A 63 23.52 12.52 -14.53
N TYR A 64 22.66 12.20 -13.55
CA TYR A 64 22.24 13.19 -12.58
C TYR A 64 23.37 13.55 -11.61
N VAL A 65 23.30 14.77 -11.06
CA VAL A 65 24.36 15.33 -10.21
C VAL A 65 24.52 14.57 -8.88
N ASP A 66 23.40 14.09 -8.35
CA ASP A 66 23.34 13.33 -7.09
C ASP A 66 22.94 11.87 -7.33
N GLU A 67 23.28 10.99 -6.39
CA GLU A 67 22.85 9.60 -6.46
C GLU A 67 21.34 9.49 -6.17
N ILE A 68 20.56 9.03 -7.15
CA ILE A 68 19.12 8.82 -7.01
C ILE A 68 18.80 7.34 -6.94
N LYS A 69 18.03 6.94 -5.92
CA LYS A 69 17.50 5.58 -5.79
C LYS A 69 16.40 5.32 -6.83
N ILE A 70 16.42 4.14 -7.43
CA ILE A 70 15.40 3.72 -8.41
C ILE A 70 13.97 3.84 -7.89
N ASN A 71 13.75 3.53 -6.61
CA ASN A 71 12.43 3.63 -5.97
C ASN A 71 11.89 5.07 -6.03
N THR A 72 12.74 6.07 -5.78
CA THR A 72 12.36 7.49 -5.85
C THR A 72 11.93 7.88 -7.27
N ILE A 73 12.65 7.39 -8.30
CA ILE A 73 12.29 7.64 -9.70
C ILE A 73 10.92 7.03 -10.02
N LEU A 74 10.68 5.78 -9.61
CA LEU A 74 9.41 5.08 -9.84
C LEU A 74 8.23 5.75 -9.13
N VAL A 75 8.37 6.13 -7.86
CA VAL A 75 7.32 6.82 -7.09
C VAL A 75 6.97 8.15 -7.77
N ASN A 76 7.97 8.91 -8.21
CA ASN A 76 7.74 10.15 -8.95
C ASN A 76 7.07 9.91 -10.31
N ALA A 77 7.45 8.85 -11.02
CA ALA A 77 6.81 8.45 -12.27
C ALA A 77 5.33 8.08 -12.06
N TYR A 78 5.00 7.30 -11.03
CA TYR A 78 3.61 6.95 -10.69
C TYR A 78 2.77 8.19 -10.37
N ARG A 79 3.31 9.10 -9.54
CA ARG A 79 2.64 10.37 -9.21
C ARG A 79 2.41 11.23 -10.47
N GLY A 80 3.43 11.34 -11.33
CA GLY A 80 3.33 12.07 -12.60
C GLY A 80 2.28 11.48 -13.54
N MET A 81 2.28 10.16 -13.75
CA MET A 81 1.31 9.49 -14.63
C MET A 81 -0.13 9.70 -14.15
N LEU A 82 -0.40 9.56 -12.85
CA LEU A 82 -1.75 9.72 -12.30
C LEU A 82 -2.21 11.18 -12.30
N SER A 83 -1.30 12.13 -12.07
CA SER A 83 -1.63 13.56 -12.12
C SER A 83 -2.15 14.02 -13.49
N GLY A 84 -1.78 13.32 -14.56
CA GLY A 84 -2.25 13.60 -15.92
C GLY A 84 -3.56 12.90 -16.30
N LEU A 85 -4.04 11.95 -15.48
CA LEU A 85 -5.23 11.17 -15.79
C LEU A 85 -6.51 11.88 -15.34
N ASP A 86 -6.58 12.23 -14.05
CA ASP A 86 -7.67 13.01 -13.49
C ASP A 86 -7.28 13.66 -12.14
N PRO A 87 -8.02 14.68 -11.64
CA PRO A 87 -7.68 15.40 -10.41
C PRO A 87 -7.80 14.61 -9.10
N TYR A 88 -8.44 13.44 -9.12
CA TYR A 88 -8.72 12.60 -7.95
C TYR A 88 -7.83 11.34 -7.90
N SER A 89 -7.22 10.97 -9.03
CA SER A 89 -6.26 9.88 -9.12
C SER A 89 -4.93 10.25 -8.47
N GLN A 90 -4.58 9.55 -7.39
CA GLN A 90 -3.33 9.77 -6.64
C GLN A 90 -2.65 8.45 -6.34
N TYR A 91 -1.31 8.46 -6.34
CA TYR A 91 -0.50 7.33 -5.89
C TYR A 91 -0.24 7.48 -4.39
N PHE A 92 -0.61 6.46 -3.61
CA PHE A 92 -0.23 6.35 -2.21
C PHE A 92 0.97 5.42 -2.07
N SER A 93 2.09 5.97 -1.60
CA SER A 93 3.20 5.15 -1.11
C SER A 93 2.79 4.41 0.17
N PRO A 94 3.55 3.39 0.60
CA PRO A 94 3.28 2.71 1.88
C PRO A 94 3.22 3.69 3.06
N GLU A 95 4.09 4.70 3.07
CA GLU A 95 4.12 5.78 4.08
C GLU A 95 2.84 6.64 3.97
N ASP A 96 2.46 7.07 2.76
CA ASP A 96 1.25 7.87 2.54
C ASP A 96 -0.02 7.11 2.99
N MET A 97 -0.03 5.78 2.85
CA MET A 97 -1.14 4.92 3.27
C MET A 97 -1.21 4.76 4.80
N GLU A 98 -0.06 4.74 5.46
CA GLU A 98 0.01 4.72 6.92
C GLU A 98 -0.52 6.02 7.51
N ASP A 99 -0.09 7.16 6.96
CA ASP A 99 -0.61 8.48 7.33
C ASP A 99 -2.13 8.57 7.12
N LEU A 100 -2.62 8.08 5.97
CA LEU A 100 -4.06 8.07 5.68
C LEU A 100 -4.86 7.22 6.68
N LYS A 101 -4.31 6.07 7.12
CA LYS A 101 -4.95 5.26 8.16
C LYS A 101 -4.99 5.98 9.49
N ILE A 102 -3.90 6.65 9.88
CA ILE A 102 -3.85 7.45 11.10
C ILE A 102 -4.95 8.54 11.06
N GLU A 103 -5.11 9.24 9.93
CA GLU A 103 -6.13 10.29 9.77
C GLU A 103 -7.57 9.75 9.78
N THR A 104 -7.80 8.58 9.20
CA THR A 104 -9.16 8.05 8.97
C THR A 104 -9.65 7.13 10.09
N GLU A 105 -8.78 6.25 10.59
CA GLU A 105 -9.12 5.26 11.61
C GLU A 105 -8.77 5.77 13.02
N GLY A 106 -7.94 6.82 13.13
CA GLY A 106 -7.45 7.33 14.41
C GLY A 106 -6.56 6.32 15.13
N GLU A 107 -6.05 5.31 14.42
CA GLU A 107 -5.10 4.34 14.94
C GLU A 107 -3.70 4.98 14.95
N PHE A 108 -3.39 5.71 16.02
CA PHE A 108 -2.05 6.23 16.25
C PHE A 108 -1.15 5.11 16.78
N GLU A 109 -0.16 4.68 15.99
CA GLU A 109 0.97 3.91 16.54
C GLU A 109 1.91 4.89 17.26
N GLY A 110 2.07 4.74 18.58
CA GLY A 110 2.97 5.59 19.38
C GLY A 110 2.43 5.93 20.76
N LEU A 111 2.98 7.01 21.35
CA LEU A 111 2.66 7.44 22.72
C LEU A 111 1.44 8.38 22.80
N GLY A 112 0.98 8.91 21.66
CA GLY A 112 -0.12 9.88 21.58
C GLY A 112 0.28 11.29 22.04
N ILE A 113 1.35 11.85 21.46
CA ILE A 113 1.89 13.17 21.79
C ILE A 113 1.99 14.00 20.51
N GLU A 114 1.42 15.20 20.51
CA GLU A 114 1.70 16.20 19.49
C GLU A 114 2.91 17.03 19.90
N VAL A 115 3.91 17.15 19.02
CA VAL A 115 5.18 17.83 19.29
C VAL A 115 5.52 18.86 18.21
N ILE A 116 6.28 19.87 18.61
CA ILE A 116 6.87 20.88 17.72
C ILE A 116 8.35 21.06 18.04
N VAL A 117 9.13 21.43 17.03
CA VAL A 117 10.50 21.88 17.27
C VAL A 117 10.48 23.35 17.69
N LYS A 118 10.84 23.62 18.94
CA LYS A 118 11.00 24.97 19.50
C LYS A 118 12.39 25.12 20.11
N ASP A 119 13.11 26.18 19.73
CA ASP A 119 14.48 26.44 20.17
C ASP A 119 15.46 25.27 19.91
N GLY A 120 15.23 24.51 18.83
CA GLY A 120 16.03 23.33 18.48
C GLY A 120 15.72 22.09 19.31
N LEU A 121 14.69 22.11 20.16
CA LEU A 121 14.26 20.99 20.99
C LEU A 121 12.84 20.56 20.63
N LEU A 122 12.60 19.25 20.59
CA LEU A 122 11.25 18.70 20.53
C LEU A 122 10.50 19.09 21.80
N THR A 123 9.40 19.82 21.64
CA THR A 123 8.57 20.34 22.72
C THR A 123 7.14 19.86 22.54
N VAL A 124 6.53 19.37 23.62
CA VAL A 124 5.16 18.88 23.60
C VAL A 124 4.18 20.04 23.44
N ILE A 125 3.32 19.96 22.41
CA ILE A 125 2.17 20.84 22.24
C ILE A 125 1.02 20.34 23.11
N THR A 126 0.64 19.07 22.94
CA THR A 126 -0.42 18.46 23.75
C THR A 126 -0.32 16.94 23.73
N PRO A 127 -0.50 16.25 24.87
CA PRO A 127 -0.82 14.83 24.85
C PRO A 127 -2.27 14.62 24.37
N LEU A 128 -2.53 13.52 23.66
CA LEU A 128 -3.88 13.10 23.33
C LEU A 128 -4.57 12.54 24.58
N LEU A 129 -5.85 12.87 24.79
CA LEU A 129 -6.62 12.39 25.94
C LEU A 129 -6.65 10.84 25.96
N ASP A 130 -6.51 10.25 27.15
CA ASP A 130 -6.46 8.79 27.37
C ASP A 130 -5.30 8.02 26.71
N SER A 131 -4.38 8.72 26.04
CA SER A 131 -3.16 8.13 25.48
C SER A 131 -2.18 7.64 26.56
N PRO A 132 -1.22 6.75 26.21
CA PRO A 132 -0.13 6.38 27.10
C PRO A 132 0.64 7.59 27.64
N ALA A 133 0.88 8.62 26.82
CA ALA A 133 1.53 9.85 27.26
C ALA A 133 0.72 10.65 28.28
N PHE A 134 -0.60 10.74 28.08
CA PHE A 134 -1.49 11.40 29.04
C PHE A 134 -1.49 10.66 30.38
N LYS A 135 -1.54 9.31 30.35
CA LYS A 135 -1.46 8.46 31.54
C LYS A 135 -0.09 8.53 32.22
N ALA A 136 0.97 8.76 31.46
CA ALA A 136 2.32 9.00 31.98
C ALA A 136 2.50 10.40 32.59
N GLY A 137 1.49 11.28 32.47
CA GLY A 137 1.51 12.62 33.03
C GLY A 137 2.38 13.62 32.25
N ILE A 138 2.62 13.36 30.96
CA ILE A 138 3.29 14.31 30.07
C ILE A 138 2.41 15.54 29.90
N LEU A 139 3.00 16.73 29.99
CA LEU A 139 2.29 18.00 29.96
C LEU A 139 2.73 18.87 28.78
N VAL A 140 1.87 19.85 28.48
CA VAL A 140 2.16 20.91 27.51
C VAL A 140 3.44 21.64 27.91
N GLY A 141 4.37 21.77 26.97
CA GLY A 141 5.64 22.45 27.17
C GLY A 141 6.80 21.57 27.64
N ASP A 142 6.56 20.28 27.92
CA ASP A 142 7.63 19.33 28.20
C ASP A 142 8.60 19.23 27.02
N ARG A 143 9.88 19.09 27.31
CA ARG A 143 10.94 19.01 26.30
C ARG A 143 11.49 17.59 26.22
N ILE A 144 11.47 17.01 25.04
CA ILE A 144 12.02 15.68 24.76
C ILE A 144 13.52 15.86 24.49
N VAL A 145 14.33 15.40 25.44
CA VAL A 145 15.79 15.54 25.38
C VAL A 145 16.44 14.36 24.64
N LYS A 146 15.83 13.17 24.69
CA LYS A 146 16.36 11.93 24.12
C LYS A 146 15.24 10.89 23.93
N ILE A 147 15.39 10.02 22.93
CA ILE A 147 14.54 8.85 22.67
C ILE A 147 15.48 7.64 22.66
N ASP A 148 15.10 6.56 23.36
CA ASP A 148 15.85 5.29 23.45
C ASP A 148 17.31 5.35 23.93
N GLY A 149 17.74 6.49 24.46
CA GLY A 149 19.09 6.63 25.00
C GLY A 149 20.13 6.73 23.90
#